data_AF-A0A9N9D5M0-F1
#
_entry.id   AF-A0A9N9D5M0-F1
#
_cell.length_a   1.000
_cell.length_b   1.000
_cell.length_c   1.000
_cell.angle_alpha   90.00
_cell.angle_beta   90.00
_cell.angle_gamma   90.00
#
_symmetry.space_group_name_H-M   'P 1'
#
loop_
_entity.id
_entity.type
_entity.pdbx_description
1 polymer ?
#
loop_
_entity_poly.entity_id
_entity_poly.type
_entity_poly.pdbx_seq_one_letter_code
_entity_poly.pdbx_strand_id
1 'polypeptide(L)'
;MAIHGRWYCPKAIWSQYTSNPSALPNPRNETAALNCLSAILLNALQHVNQNLTDMSRLHNQSVFEFCAIPQVMAIATLTLMFRNIGA
;
A
#
# COMPACT_ATOMS: atom_id res chain seq x y z
N MET A 1 -2.11 9.48 -0.55
CA MET A 1 -3.45 8.87 -0.74
C MET A 1 -4.28 9.56 -1.83
N ALA A 2 -4.14 10.89 -2.00
CA ALA A 2 -4.48 11.57 -3.25
C ALA A 2 -3.19 12.08 -3.90
N ILE A 3 -2.98 11.80 -5.18
CA ILE A 3 -1.89 12.40 -5.97
C ILE A 3 -2.53 13.31 -7.01
N HIS A 4 -2.10 14.57 -7.08
CA HIS A 4 -2.68 15.59 -7.97
C HIS A 4 -4.23 15.66 -7.91
N GLY A 5 -4.81 15.56 -6.70
CA GLY A 5 -6.26 15.60 -6.49
C GLY A 5 -7.03 14.33 -6.90
N ARG A 6 -6.34 13.27 -7.32
CA ARG A 6 -6.95 11.98 -7.68
C ARG A 6 -6.79 10.96 -6.57
N TRP A 7 -7.91 10.35 -6.18
CA TRP A 7 -7.96 9.29 -5.18
C TRP A 7 -7.84 7.91 -5.85
N TYR A 8 -6.83 7.15 -5.43
CA TYR A 8 -6.58 5.79 -5.95
C TYR A 8 -6.99 4.70 -4.97
N CYS A 9 -7.32 5.05 -3.73
CA CYS A 9 -7.82 4.10 -2.75
C CYS A 9 -9.24 3.63 -3.15
N PRO A 10 -9.50 2.32 -3.17
CA PRO A 10 -10.82 1.79 -3.51
C PRO A 10 -11.87 2.19 -2.48
N LYS A 11 -13.08 2.52 -2.99
CA LYS A 11 -14.22 2.93 -2.16
C LYS A 11 -14.54 1.95 -1.05
N ALA A 12 -14.44 0.66 -1.32
CA ALA A 12 -14.71 -0.40 -0.35
C ALA A 12 -13.86 -0.30 0.93
N ILE A 13 -12.66 0.28 0.87
CA ILE A 13 -11.77 0.42 2.02
C ILE A 13 -12.05 1.74 2.74
N TRP A 14 -11.94 2.87 2.05
CA TRP A 14 -12.04 4.17 2.72
C TRP A 14 -13.44 4.50 3.24
N SER A 15 -14.50 3.95 2.64
CA SER A 15 -15.87 4.21 3.09
C SER A 15 -16.18 3.65 4.48
N GLN A 16 -15.34 2.74 4.99
CA GLN A 16 -15.46 2.18 6.33
C GLN A 16 -14.96 3.16 7.41
N TYR A 17 -14.12 4.12 7.03
CA TYR A 17 -13.44 5.03 7.96
C TYR A 17 -13.90 6.48 7.82
N THR A 18 -14.47 6.87 6.68
CA THR A 18 -14.97 8.22 6.44
C THR A 18 -16.09 8.24 5.40
N SER A 19 -17.04 9.17 5.55
CA SER A 19 -18.04 9.46 4.52
C SER A 19 -17.47 10.30 3.36
N ASN A 20 -16.35 11.01 3.59
CA ASN A 20 -15.68 11.84 2.58
C ASN A 20 -14.17 11.58 2.59
N PRO A 21 -13.58 11.02 1.51
CA PRO A 21 -12.15 10.72 1.44
C PRO A 21 -11.28 11.97 1.53
N SER A 22 -11.78 13.13 1.04
CA SER A 22 -11.09 14.42 1.12
C SER A 22 -10.90 14.93 2.55
N ALA A 23 -11.57 14.32 3.54
CA ALA A 23 -11.42 14.69 4.95
C ALA A 23 -10.28 13.94 5.66
N LEU A 24 -9.72 12.89 5.06
CA LEU A 24 -8.62 12.08 5.63
C LEU A 24 -7.29 12.84 5.79
N PRO A 25 -6.90 13.78 4.91
CA PRO A 25 -5.67 14.55 5.09
C PRO A 25 -5.74 15.56 6.25
N ASN A 26 -6.92 15.76 6.85
CA ASN A 26 -7.10 16.73 7.93
C ASN A 26 -6.59 16.13 9.25
N PRO A 27 -5.73 16.83 10.02
CA PRO A 27 -5.19 16.33 11.29
C PRO A 27 -6.27 15.92 12.30
N ARG A 28 -7.50 16.47 12.22
CA ARG A 28 -8.62 16.03 13.07
C ARG A 28 -9.04 14.57 12.85
N ASN A 29 -8.77 14.04 11.65
CA ASN A 29 -9.14 12.69 11.25
C ASN A 29 -7.93 11.75 11.18
N GLU A 30 -6.81 12.11 11.85
CA GLU A 30 -5.55 11.37 11.80
C GLU A 30 -5.75 9.88 12.12
N THR A 31 -6.50 9.54 13.17
CA THR A 31 -6.77 8.14 13.52
C THR A 31 -7.52 7.39 12.42
N ALA A 32 -8.54 8.00 11.81
CA ALA A 32 -9.30 7.40 10.73
C ALA A 32 -8.43 7.24 9.46
N ALA A 33 -7.56 8.22 9.19
CA ALA A 33 -6.60 8.17 8.10
C ALA A 33 -5.52 7.10 8.30
N LEU A 34 -4.99 6.93 9.52
CA LEU A 34 -4.04 5.87 9.85
C LEU A 34 -4.67 4.49 9.70
N ASN A 35 -5.92 4.33 10.13
CA ASN A 35 -6.65 3.07 10.00
C ASN A 35 -6.96 2.76 8.54
N CYS A 36 -7.42 3.75 7.77
CA CYS A 36 -7.64 3.59 6.34
C CYS A 36 -6.35 3.25 5.61
N LEU A 37 -5.24 3.92 5.91
CA LEU A 37 -3.93 3.63 5.34
C LEU A 37 -3.48 2.21 5.68
N SER A 38 -3.61 1.81 6.95
CA SER A 38 -3.27 0.46 7.40
C SER A 38 -4.09 -0.61 6.67
N ALA A 39 -5.38 -0.37 6.42
CA ALA A 39 -6.22 -1.28 5.65
C ALA A 39 -5.77 -1.40 4.17
N ILE A 40 -5.35 -0.30 3.55
CA ILE A 40 -4.78 -0.31 2.19
C ILE A 40 -3.47 -1.10 2.16
N LEU A 41 -2.58 -0.84 3.11
CA LEU A 41 -1.30 -1.53 3.21
C LEU A 41 -1.49 -3.02 3.47
N LEU A 42 -2.44 -3.38 4.34
CA LEU A 42 -2.79 -4.77 4.60
C LEU A 42 -3.28 -5.47 3.33
N ASN A 43 -4.14 -4.83 2.54
CA ASN A 43 -4.59 -5.36 1.26
C ASN A 43 -3.41 -5.55 0.27
N ALA A 44 -2.45 -4.63 0.24
CA ALA A 44 -1.24 -4.79 -0.57
C ALA A 44 -0.37 -5.97 -0.09
N LEU A 45 -0.20 -6.13 1.23
CA LEU A 45 0.61 -7.19 1.83
C LEU A 45 0.04 -8.59 1.59
N GLN A 46 -1.28 -8.72 1.42
CA GLN A 46 -1.91 -10.02 1.09
C GLN A 46 -1.37 -10.64 -0.21
N HIS A 47 -0.84 -9.82 -1.14
CA HIS A 47 -0.27 -10.29 -2.39
C HIS A 47 1.19 -10.77 -2.28
N VAL A 48 1.88 -10.48 -1.17
CA VAL A 48 3.32 -10.78 -1.00
C VAL A 48 3.60 -12.28 -1.08
N ASN A 49 2.78 -13.11 -0.44
CA ASN A 49 2.99 -14.56 -0.44
C ASN A 49 2.91 -15.17 -1.85
N GLN A 50 1.94 -14.71 -2.65
CA GLN A 50 1.79 -15.15 -4.03
C GLN A 50 2.99 -14.70 -4.87
N ASN A 51 3.39 -13.42 -4.73
CA ASN A 51 4.54 -12.89 -5.45
C ASN A 51 5.85 -13.64 -5.12
N LEU A 52 6.07 -13.98 -3.85
CA LEU A 52 7.22 -14.81 -3.41
C LEU A 52 7.18 -16.21 -4.04
N THR A 53 5.99 -16.82 -4.11
CA THR A 53 5.78 -18.14 -4.72
C THR A 53 6.02 -18.11 -6.23
N ASP A 54 5.65 -17.02 -6.90
CA ASP A 54 5.88 -16.87 -8.34
C ASP A 54 7.36 -16.61 -8.62
N MET A 55 8.03 -15.81 -7.79
CA MET A 55 9.48 -15.59 -7.89
C MET A 55 10.29 -16.86 -7.66
N SER A 56 9.85 -17.77 -6.77
CA SER A 56 10.56 -19.04 -6.54
C SER A 56 10.55 -19.97 -7.76
N ARG A 57 9.71 -19.70 -8.76
CA ARG A 57 9.63 -20.47 -10.02
C ARG A 57 10.54 -19.89 -11.11
N LEU A 58 11.17 -18.74 -10.89
CA LEU A 58 12.07 -18.13 -11.85
C LEU A 58 13.45 -18.79 -11.76
N HIS A 59 13.87 -19.46 -12.83
CA HIS A 59 15.18 -20.14 -12.89
C HIS A 59 16.28 -19.30 -13.52
N ASN A 60 15.93 -18.22 -14.24
CA ASN A 60 16.90 -17.33 -14.86
C ASN A 60 17.26 -16.20 -13.88
N GLN A 61 18.54 -16.12 -13.52
CA GLN A 61 19.05 -15.15 -12.54
C GLN A 61 18.73 -13.69 -12.90
N SER A 62 18.95 -13.28 -14.15
CA SER A 62 18.69 -11.90 -14.59
C SER A 62 17.20 -11.56 -14.56
N VAL A 63 16.33 -12.53 -14.89
CA VAL A 63 14.88 -12.35 -14.78
C VAL A 63 14.43 -12.30 -13.32
N PHE A 64 15.03 -13.13 -12.46
CA PHE A 64 14.78 -13.11 -11.02
C PHE A 64 15.15 -11.75 -10.42
N GLU A 65 16.35 -11.24 -10.70
CA GLU A 65 16.80 -9.93 -10.21
C GLU A 65 15.91 -8.79 -10.68
N PHE A 66 15.53 -8.79 -11.96
CA PHE A 66 14.62 -7.80 -12.53
C PHE A 66 13.26 -7.77 -11.81
N CYS A 67 12.75 -8.93 -11.41
CA CYS A 67 11.48 -9.05 -10.67
C CYS A 67 11.64 -8.79 -9.16
N ALA A 68 12.74 -9.23 -8.55
CA ALA A 68 12.94 -9.19 -7.10
C ALA A 68 13.29 -7.79 -6.59
N ILE A 69 14.12 -7.03 -7.31
CA ILE A 69 14.52 -5.66 -6.92
C ILE A 69 13.30 -4.74 -6.69
N PRO A 70 12.35 -4.58 -7.64
CA PRO A 70 11.19 -3.73 -7.41
C PRO A 70 10.25 -4.28 -6.33
N GLN A 71 10.18 -5.61 -6.15
CA GLN A 71 9.37 -6.21 -5.09
C GLN A 71 9.91 -5.91 -3.68
N VAL A 72 11.22 -6.03 -3.47
CA VAL A 72 11.84 -5.68 -2.18
C VAL A 72 11.71 -4.18 -1.90
N MET A 73 11.90 -3.34 -2.92
CA MET A 73 11.69 -1.90 -2.80
C MET A 73 10.24 -1.59 -2.40
N ALA A 74 9.25 -2.22 -3.03
CA ALA A 74 7.85 -2.04 -2.69
C ALA A 74 7.54 -2.43 -1.23
N ILE A 75 8.05 -3.58 -0.76
CA ILE A 75 7.86 -4.03 0.64
C ILE A 75 8.52 -3.05 1.63
N ALA A 76 9.71 -2.55 1.31
CA ALA A 76 10.38 -1.53 2.12
C ALA A 76 9.56 -0.24 2.19
N THR A 77 9.01 0.24 1.06
CA THR A 77 8.13 1.41 1.04
C THR A 77 6.84 1.18 1.84
N LEU A 78 6.20 0.01 1.73
CA LEU A 78 5.02 -0.33 2.54
C LEU A 78 5.32 -0.28 4.03
N THR A 79 6.51 -0.72 4.44
CA THR A 79 6.96 -0.68 5.85
C THR A 79 7.14 0.76 6.33
N LEU A 80 7.74 1.64 5.52
CA LEU A 80 7.91 3.06 5.84
C LEU A 80 6.58 3.82 5.91
N MET A 81 5.60 3.43 5.09
CA MET A 81 4.26 4.02 5.09
C MET A 81 3.38 3.50 6.24
N PHE A 82 3.73 2.38 6.88
CA PHE A 82 2.90 1.80 7.92
C PHE A 82 2.72 2.76 9.10
N ARG A 83 1.46 3.13 9.35
CA ARG A 83 1.06 4.15 10.34
C ARG A 83 1.81 5.47 10.18
N ASN A 84 2.11 5.87 8.94
CA ASN A 84 2.73 7.15 8.62
C ASN A 84 1.85 7.94 7.62
N ILE A 85 1.22 9.03 8.09
CA ILE A 85 0.40 9.93 7.25
C ILE A 85 1.25 10.99 6.52
N GLY A 86 2.53 11.14 6.87
CA GLY A 86 3.40 12.24 6.45
C GLY A 86 4.17 12.03 5.14
N ALA A 87 3.70 11.17 4.24
CA ALA A 87 4.32 10.95 2.92
C ALA A 87 3.44 11.46 1.77
#